data_AF-A0A7Y3L0W5-F1
#
_entry.id   AF-A0A7Y3L0W5-F1
#
_cell.length_a   1.000
_cell.length_b   1.000
_cell.length_c   1.000
_cell.angle_alpha   90.00
_cell.angle_beta   90.00
_cell.angle_gamma   90.00
#
_symmetry.space_group_name_H-M   'P 1'
#
loop_
_entity.id
_entity.type
_entity.pdbx_description
1 polymer ?
#
loop_
_entity_poly.entity_id
_entity_poly.type
_entity_poly.pdbx_seq_one_letter_code
_entity_poly.pdbx_strand_id
1 'polypeptide(L)'
;MNAGIPGYNSFLGLQWLRRSNVLQRHPKLVTIYYGWNDQRKAAAPEWVFYYLRRLARHSRLADVLLLAQMSIWREEPNWKLFRRCPVVPLFEFKYNLRRIIRMAREAGAVPVLITAPYEIRLLPPSTRPDKGDRLALYNKAVRQVARETGAGLVDFEAVMNAARTDNPAYYFNDFVHFNARGHRLLADLLKPWVACANGRPPLALCRSGTKTNDP
;
A
#
# COMPACT_ATOMS: atom_id res chain seq x y z
N MET A 1 -14.61 -5.62 -8.70
CA MET A 1 -13.56 -6.65 -8.76
C MET A 1 -12.54 -6.37 -7.67
N ASN A 2 -12.06 -7.40 -6.97
CA ASN A 2 -10.96 -7.26 -6.01
C ASN A 2 -9.65 -7.71 -6.68
N ALA A 3 -8.66 -6.82 -6.65
CA ALA A 3 -7.33 -7.00 -7.24
C ALA A 3 -6.21 -7.02 -6.18
N GLY A 4 -6.56 -6.96 -4.89
CA GLY A 4 -5.60 -6.95 -3.80
C GLY A 4 -5.03 -8.35 -3.53
N ILE A 5 -3.72 -8.42 -3.34
CA ILE A 5 -3.03 -9.66 -2.97
C ILE A 5 -2.35 -9.46 -1.61
N PRO A 6 -2.67 -10.27 -0.59
CA PRO A 6 -2.04 -10.18 0.72
C PRO A 6 -0.51 -10.21 0.64
N GLY A 7 0.15 -9.37 1.43
CA GLY A 7 1.61 -9.28 1.49
C GLY A 7 2.27 -8.48 0.36
N TYR A 8 1.54 -8.06 -0.67
CA TYR A 8 2.14 -7.25 -1.74
C TYR A 8 2.52 -5.86 -1.26
N ASN A 9 3.66 -5.38 -1.75
CA ASN A 9 4.09 -3.99 -1.71
C ASN A 9 3.84 -3.32 -3.08
N SER A 10 4.08 -2.02 -3.18
CA SER A 10 3.82 -1.23 -4.40
C SER A 10 4.60 -1.72 -5.63
N PHE A 11 5.81 -2.28 -5.44
CA PHE A 11 6.60 -2.85 -6.53
C PHE A 11 5.93 -4.10 -7.08
N LEU A 12 5.61 -5.08 -6.21
CA LEU A 12 4.90 -6.30 -6.62
C LEU A 12 3.53 -5.97 -7.23
N GLY A 13 2.82 -5.01 -6.64
CA GLY A 13 1.56 -4.49 -7.16
C GLY A 13 1.67 -3.97 -8.59
N LEU A 14 2.69 -3.16 -8.89
CA LEU A 14 2.96 -2.68 -10.24
C LEU A 14 3.33 -3.83 -11.19
N GLN A 15 4.16 -4.77 -10.75
CA GLN A 15 4.54 -5.93 -11.57
C GLN A 15 3.35 -6.83 -11.90
N TRP A 16 2.44 -7.02 -10.95
CA TRP A 16 1.21 -7.76 -11.14
C TRP A 16 0.25 -7.03 -12.08
N LEU A 17 0.03 -5.73 -11.86
CA LEU A 17 -0.84 -4.92 -12.71
C LEU A 17 -0.43 -4.99 -14.18
N ARG A 18 0.88 -4.90 -14.45
CA ARG A 18 1.47 -5.02 -15.81
C ARG A 18 1.21 -6.35 -16.51
N ARG A 19 1.03 -7.44 -15.75
CA ARG A 19 0.86 -8.80 -16.28
C ARG A 19 -0.59 -9.27 -16.25
N SER A 20 -1.40 -8.65 -15.40
CA SER A 20 -2.82 -8.95 -15.27
C SER A 20 -3.63 -8.32 -16.40
N ASN A 21 -4.84 -8.85 -16.61
CA ASN A 21 -5.82 -8.29 -17.54
C ASN A 21 -6.85 -7.38 -16.84
N VAL A 22 -6.59 -6.94 -15.60
CA VAL A 22 -7.61 -6.21 -14.81
C VAL A 22 -7.98 -4.86 -15.39
N LEU A 23 -7.04 -4.15 -16.03
CA LEU A 23 -7.32 -2.89 -16.70
C LEU A 23 -8.02 -3.09 -18.05
N GLN A 24 -7.83 -4.25 -18.70
CA GLN A 24 -8.55 -4.61 -19.93
C GLN A 24 -10.05 -4.87 -19.68
N ARG A 25 -10.47 -4.98 -18.41
CA ARG A 25 -11.88 -5.04 -18.02
C ARG A 25 -12.53 -3.65 -17.94
N HIS A 26 -11.84 -2.60 -18.39
CA HIS A 26 -12.32 -1.21 -18.42
C HIS A 26 -12.93 -0.74 -17.09
N PRO A 27 -12.17 -0.81 -15.97
CA PRO A 27 -12.67 -0.31 -14.69
C PRO A 27 -12.88 1.21 -14.77
N LYS A 28 -13.97 1.72 -14.21
CA LYS A 28 -14.22 3.16 -14.10
C LYS A 28 -13.43 3.82 -12.97
N LEU A 29 -13.08 3.04 -11.95
CA LEU A 29 -12.37 3.47 -10.73
C LEU A 29 -11.28 2.46 -10.42
N VAL A 30 -10.08 2.94 -10.09
CA VAL A 30 -8.98 2.12 -9.58
C VAL A 30 -8.52 2.71 -8.24
N THR A 31 -8.77 1.98 -7.16
CA THR A 31 -8.24 2.30 -5.83
C THR A 31 -6.84 1.71 -5.67
N ILE A 32 -5.89 2.50 -5.19
CA ILE A 32 -4.49 2.15 -5.06
C ILE A 32 -4.12 2.25 -3.58
N TYR A 33 -3.84 1.10 -2.96
CA TYR A 33 -3.72 1.00 -1.50
C TYR A 33 -2.50 0.18 -1.08
N TYR A 34 -1.40 0.86 -0.77
CA TYR A 34 -0.10 0.29 -0.41
C TYR A 34 0.55 1.10 0.73
N GLY A 35 1.66 0.61 1.29
CA GLY A 35 2.44 1.31 2.31
C GLY A 35 2.93 0.40 3.44
N TRP A 36 2.08 -0.49 3.96
CA TRP A 36 2.44 -1.33 5.10
C TRP A 36 3.59 -2.29 4.86
N ASN A 37 3.63 -2.90 3.67
CA ASN A 37 4.68 -3.86 3.30
C ASN A 37 5.91 -3.19 2.68
N ASP A 38 5.73 -2.01 2.07
CA ASP A 38 6.81 -1.24 1.45
C ASP A 38 7.87 -0.79 2.47
N GLN A 39 7.41 -0.31 3.64
CA GLN A 39 8.29 0.23 4.67
C GLN A 39 9.05 -0.83 5.48
N ARG A 40 8.67 -2.11 5.38
CA ARG A 40 9.29 -3.19 6.15
C ARG A 40 10.79 -3.23 5.85
N LYS A 41 11.60 -3.68 6.82
CA LYS A 41 13.05 -3.83 6.62
C LYS A 41 13.35 -5.23 6.09
N ALA A 42 14.22 -5.32 5.09
CA ALA A 42 14.72 -6.57 4.53
C ALA A 42 16.23 -6.47 4.27
N ALA A 43 16.86 -7.61 3.96
CA ALA A 43 18.28 -7.70 3.62
C ALA A 43 18.61 -7.03 2.28
N ALA A 44 17.63 -6.91 1.38
CA ALA A 44 17.72 -6.22 0.10
C ALA A 44 16.34 -5.69 -0.32
N PRO A 45 16.28 -4.75 -1.28
CA PRO A 45 15.01 -4.31 -1.87
C PRO A 45 14.26 -5.45 -2.57
N GLU A 46 12.92 -5.35 -2.64
CA GLU A 46 12.04 -6.37 -3.22
C GLU A 46 12.42 -6.73 -4.66
N TRP A 47 12.83 -5.75 -5.47
CA TRP A 47 13.17 -5.99 -6.86
C TRP A 47 14.33 -6.98 -7.01
N VAL A 48 15.30 -7.00 -6.08
CA VAL A 48 16.41 -7.95 -6.07
C VAL A 48 15.87 -9.38 -5.96
N PHE A 49 15.06 -9.65 -4.93
CA PHE A 49 14.47 -10.96 -4.72
C PHE A 49 13.53 -11.35 -5.86
N TYR A 50 12.78 -10.38 -6.41
CA TYR A 50 11.90 -10.60 -7.54
C TYR A 50 12.64 -11.11 -8.78
N TYR A 51 13.72 -10.43 -9.19
CA TYR A 51 14.49 -10.84 -10.37
C TYR A 51 15.27 -12.13 -10.14
N LEU A 52 15.84 -12.34 -8.94
CA LEU A 52 16.47 -13.60 -8.58
C LEU A 52 15.49 -14.77 -8.67
N ARG A 53 14.29 -14.65 -8.09
CA ARG A 53 13.24 -15.67 -8.20
C ARG A 53 12.82 -15.89 -9.64
N ARG A 54 12.73 -14.83 -10.45
CA ARG A 54 12.36 -14.94 -11.87
C ARG A 54 13.41 -15.72 -12.67
N LEU A 55 14.70 -15.50 -12.43
CA LEU A 55 15.78 -16.27 -13.04
C LEU A 55 15.78 -17.72 -12.53
N ALA A 56 15.59 -17.91 -11.23
CA ALA A 56 15.55 -19.22 -10.58
C ALA A 56 14.44 -20.13 -11.11
N ARG A 57 13.29 -19.59 -11.56
CA ARG A 57 12.21 -20.37 -12.20
C ARG A 57 12.62 -21.14 -13.46
N HIS A 58 13.77 -20.80 -14.06
CA HIS A 58 14.34 -21.56 -15.16
C HIS A 58 15.26 -22.70 -14.69
N SER A 59 15.40 -22.91 -13.38
CA SER A 59 16.24 -23.94 -12.77
C SER A 59 15.45 -24.74 -11.74
N ARG A 60 15.17 -26.01 -12.07
CA ARG A 60 14.54 -26.96 -11.15
C ARG A 60 15.36 -27.16 -9.87
N LEU A 61 16.69 -27.05 -9.98
CA LEU A 61 17.58 -27.12 -8.82
C LEU A 61 17.39 -25.92 -7.88
N ALA A 62 17.24 -24.71 -8.44
CA ALA A 62 17.00 -23.51 -7.63
C ALA A 62 15.63 -23.58 -6.93
N ASP A 63 14.59 -24.11 -7.59
CA ASP A 63 13.29 -24.36 -6.96
C ASP A 63 13.39 -25.37 -5.81
N VAL A 64 14.08 -26.51 -6.02
CA VAL A 64 14.32 -27.51 -4.96
C VAL A 64 15.11 -26.91 -3.80
N LEU A 65 16.15 -26.13 -4.07
CA LEU A 65 16.96 -25.47 -3.04
C LEU A 65 16.16 -24.41 -2.27
N LEU A 66 15.27 -23.65 -2.92
CA LEU A 66 14.42 -22.65 -2.27
C LEU A 66 13.35 -23.33 -1.37
N LEU A 67 12.78 -24.44 -1.83
CA LEU A 67 11.86 -25.26 -1.03
C LEU A 67 12.57 -25.95 0.13
N ALA A 68 13.76 -26.51 -0.11
CA ALA A 68 14.61 -27.09 0.93
C ALA A 68 15.06 -26.03 1.93
N GLN A 69 15.32 -24.79 1.50
CA GLN A 69 15.64 -23.67 2.38
C GLN A 69 14.51 -23.41 3.39
N MET A 70 13.23 -23.46 2.96
CA MET A 70 12.09 -23.33 3.88
C MET A 70 12.00 -24.45 4.92
N SER A 71 12.55 -25.63 4.61
CA SER A 71 12.51 -26.81 5.49
C SER A 71 13.77 -26.98 6.37
N ILE A 72 14.91 -26.45 5.94
CA ILE A 72 16.23 -26.67 6.58
C ILE A 72 16.59 -25.51 7.52
N TRP A 73 16.13 -24.28 7.24
CA TRP A 73 16.44 -23.14 8.09
C TRP A 73 15.44 -23.06 9.26
N ARG A 74 15.71 -23.82 10.32
CA ARG A 74 15.04 -23.67 11.63
C ARG A 74 15.55 -22.46 12.42
N GLU A 75 16.75 -21.98 12.08
CA GLU A 75 17.35 -20.79 12.70
C GLU A 75 17.27 -19.59 11.76
N GLU A 76 16.85 -18.44 12.30
CA GLU A 76 16.90 -17.19 11.54
C GLU A 76 18.36 -16.87 11.20
N PRO A 77 18.71 -16.64 9.93
CA PRO A 77 20.05 -16.19 9.56
C PRO A 77 20.42 -14.96 10.38
N ASN A 78 21.69 -14.86 10.81
CA ASN A 78 22.20 -13.70 11.53
C ASN A 78 22.22 -12.46 10.61
N TRP A 79 21.05 -11.83 10.48
CA TRP A 79 20.78 -10.71 9.58
C TRP A 79 21.52 -9.44 9.98
N LYS A 80 22.29 -9.45 11.09
CA LYS A 80 23.16 -8.34 11.48
C LYS A 80 24.25 -8.06 10.45
N LEU A 81 24.63 -9.05 9.63
CA LEU A 81 25.60 -8.87 8.54
C LEU A 81 25.04 -8.10 7.33
N PHE A 82 23.72 -8.04 7.16
CA PHE A 82 23.09 -7.40 6.01
C PHE A 82 22.54 -6.03 6.38
N ARG A 83 22.90 -5.01 5.60
CA ARG A 83 22.37 -3.65 5.80
C ARG A 83 20.87 -3.66 5.57
N ARG A 84 20.10 -3.55 6.65
CA ARG A 84 18.63 -3.49 6.59
C ARG A 84 18.18 -2.25 5.81
N CYS A 85 17.52 -2.47 4.70
CA CYS A 85 16.91 -1.42 3.88
C CYS A 85 15.39 -1.61 3.83
N PRO A 86 14.61 -0.55 3.53
CA PRO A 86 13.19 -0.72 3.22
C PRO A 86 13.00 -1.69 2.05
N VAL A 87 12.00 -2.57 2.15
CA VAL A 87 11.62 -3.52 1.09
C VAL A 87 11.35 -2.76 -0.21
N VAL A 88 10.70 -1.60 -0.14
CA VAL A 88 10.58 -0.66 -1.27
C VAL A 88 11.01 0.72 -0.80
N PRO A 89 12.21 1.22 -1.16
CA PRO A 89 12.66 2.57 -0.81
C PRO A 89 11.66 3.67 -1.20
N LEU A 90 11.64 4.77 -0.45
CA LEU A 90 10.62 5.83 -0.61
C LEU A 90 10.57 6.42 -2.03
N PHE A 91 11.72 6.58 -2.70
CA PHE A 91 11.77 7.07 -4.08
C PHE A 91 11.11 6.08 -5.05
N GLU A 92 11.35 4.79 -4.85
CA GLU A 92 10.78 3.71 -5.66
C GLU A 92 9.29 3.56 -5.38
N PHE A 93 8.87 3.69 -4.12
CA PHE A 93 7.46 3.73 -3.74
C PHE A 93 6.70 4.82 -4.50
N LYS A 94 7.21 6.07 -4.48
CA LYS A 94 6.61 7.17 -5.25
C LYS A 94 6.60 6.89 -6.75
N TYR A 95 7.69 6.34 -7.29
CA TYR A 95 7.75 5.94 -8.70
C TYR A 95 6.65 4.92 -9.04
N ASN A 96 6.50 3.87 -8.24
CA ASN A 96 5.52 2.82 -8.44
C ASN A 96 4.09 3.38 -8.43
N LEU A 97 3.75 4.22 -7.45
CA LEU A 97 2.43 4.87 -7.39
C LEU A 97 2.15 5.71 -8.64
N ARG A 98 3.11 6.53 -9.09
CA ARG A 98 2.95 7.33 -10.33
C ARG A 98 2.74 6.43 -11.56
N ARG A 99 3.44 5.30 -11.65
CA ARG A 99 3.25 4.33 -12.74
C ARG A 99 1.87 3.67 -12.71
N ILE A 100 1.38 3.26 -11.54
CA ILE A 100 0.05 2.67 -11.38
C ILE A 100 -1.03 3.69 -11.76
N ILE A 101 -0.91 4.94 -11.30
CA ILE A 101 -1.81 6.04 -11.65
C ILE A 101 -1.86 6.25 -13.16
N ARG A 102 -0.69 6.31 -13.81
CA ARG A 102 -0.60 6.46 -15.26
C ARG A 102 -1.32 5.33 -16.00
N MET A 103 -1.06 4.08 -15.64
CA MET A 103 -1.70 2.92 -16.26
C MET A 103 -3.22 2.93 -16.07
N ALA A 104 -3.71 3.31 -14.88
CA ALA A 104 -5.15 3.44 -14.63
C ALA A 104 -5.79 4.49 -15.54
N ARG A 105 -5.14 5.65 -15.73
CA ARG A 105 -5.62 6.71 -16.63
C ARG A 105 -5.60 6.31 -18.10
N GLU A 106 -4.52 5.65 -18.53
CA GLU A 106 -4.42 5.10 -19.89
C GLU A 106 -5.54 4.09 -20.19
N ALA A 107 -6.05 3.40 -19.16
CA ALA A 107 -7.21 2.52 -19.25
C ALA A 107 -8.58 3.23 -19.12
N GLY A 108 -8.60 4.57 -19.00
CA GLY A 108 -9.82 5.37 -18.85
C GLY A 108 -10.40 5.39 -17.43
N ALA A 109 -9.69 4.87 -16.44
CA ALA A 109 -10.15 4.82 -15.05
C ALA A 109 -9.79 6.07 -14.26
N VAL A 110 -10.59 6.39 -13.24
CA VAL A 110 -10.23 7.38 -12.20
C VAL A 110 -9.30 6.72 -11.18
N PRO A 111 -8.03 7.16 -11.03
CA PRO A 111 -7.14 6.64 -10.00
C PRO A 111 -7.39 7.34 -8.66
N VAL A 112 -7.51 6.55 -7.59
CA VAL A 112 -7.67 7.06 -6.22
C VAL A 112 -6.67 6.38 -5.30
N LEU A 113 -5.79 7.17 -4.70
CA LEU A 113 -4.84 6.73 -3.69
C LEU A 113 -5.49 6.68 -2.30
N ILE A 114 -5.10 5.71 -1.48
CA ILE A 114 -5.57 5.55 -0.10
C ILE A 114 -4.36 5.52 0.84
N THR A 115 -4.36 6.35 1.88
CA THR A 115 -3.31 6.30 2.93
C THR A 115 -3.50 5.08 3.84
N ALA A 116 -2.39 4.54 4.35
CA ALA A 116 -2.31 3.34 5.17
C ALA A 116 -2.36 3.68 6.67
N PRO A 117 -3.54 3.70 7.32
CA PRO A 117 -3.66 3.90 8.76
C PRO A 117 -3.00 2.77 9.55
N TYR A 118 -2.67 3.05 10.80
CA TYR A 118 -2.13 2.09 11.75
C TYR A 118 -2.49 2.49 13.19
N GLU A 119 -2.57 1.51 14.08
CA GLU A 119 -2.77 1.72 15.52
C GLU A 119 -1.53 1.26 16.28
N ILE A 120 -0.64 2.22 16.57
CA ILE A 120 0.65 1.93 17.17
C ILE A 120 0.52 1.42 18.62
N ARG A 121 -0.59 1.70 19.32
CA ARG A 121 -0.82 1.23 20.70
C ARG A 121 -0.96 -0.29 20.77
N LEU A 122 -1.35 -0.95 19.68
CA LEU A 122 -1.44 -2.41 19.58
C LEU A 122 -0.08 -3.10 19.37
N LEU A 123 1.02 -2.34 19.25
CA LEU A 123 2.37 -2.89 19.22
C LEU A 123 3.04 -2.86 20.61
N PRO A 124 4.00 -3.78 20.87
CA PRO A 124 4.89 -3.67 22.02
C PRO A 124 5.64 -2.33 22.02
N PRO A 125 5.75 -1.62 23.17
CA PRO A 125 6.37 -0.29 23.27
C PRO A 125 7.75 -0.17 22.59
N SER A 126 8.60 -1.18 22.73
CA SER A 126 9.95 -1.23 22.15
C SER A 126 10.00 -1.15 20.62
N THR A 127 8.90 -1.45 19.93
CA THR A 127 8.84 -1.49 18.46
C THR A 127 8.06 -0.31 17.85
N ARG A 128 7.43 0.53 18.68
CA ARG A 128 6.51 1.59 18.24
C ARG A 128 7.19 2.70 17.43
N PRO A 129 8.29 3.34 17.89
CA PRO A 129 8.83 4.53 17.24
C PRO A 129 9.27 4.27 15.80
N ASP A 130 10.14 3.26 15.61
CA ASP A 130 10.68 2.92 14.28
C ASP A 130 9.59 2.53 13.26
N LYS A 131 8.51 1.87 13.68
CA LYS A 131 7.40 1.49 12.77
C LYS A 131 6.48 2.66 12.47
N GLY A 132 6.15 3.47 13.46
CA GLY A 132 5.28 4.64 13.32
C GLY A 132 5.89 5.68 12.37
N ASP A 133 7.14 6.06 12.62
CA ASP A 133 7.84 7.09 11.83
C ASP A 133 7.96 6.68 10.37
N ARG A 134 8.27 5.41 10.12
CA ARG A 134 8.33 4.87 8.76
C ARG A 134 6.98 4.93 8.08
N LEU A 135 5.89 4.45 8.68
CA LEU A 135 4.56 4.51 8.04
C LEU A 135 4.11 5.95 7.76
N ALA A 136 4.40 6.89 8.67
CA ALA A 136 4.11 8.30 8.47
C ALA A 136 4.81 8.86 7.21
N LEU A 137 6.07 8.48 6.95
CA LEU A 137 6.79 8.88 5.73
C LEU A 137 6.12 8.36 4.45
N TYR A 138 5.62 7.13 4.45
CA TYR A 138 4.95 6.56 3.27
C TYR A 138 3.57 7.19 3.06
N ASN A 139 2.80 7.46 4.12
CA ASN A 139 1.55 8.21 4.01
C ASN A 139 1.76 9.63 3.49
N LYS A 140 2.83 10.31 3.94
CA LYS A 140 3.24 11.60 3.38
C LYS A 140 3.56 11.49 1.88
N ALA A 141 4.22 10.42 1.46
CA ALA A 141 4.49 10.16 0.05
C ALA A 141 3.22 9.90 -0.76
N VAL A 142 2.23 9.16 -0.23
CA VAL A 142 0.92 8.97 -0.87
C VAL A 142 0.23 10.31 -1.12
N ARG A 143 0.14 11.16 -0.07
CA ARG A 143 -0.45 12.50 -0.18
C ARG A 143 0.27 13.37 -1.21
N GLN A 144 1.60 13.34 -1.20
CA GLN A 144 2.42 14.08 -2.16
C GLN A 144 2.16 13.62 -3.60
N VAL A 145 2.17 12.31 -3.85
CA VAL A 145 1.92 11.78 -5.21
C VAL A 145 0.50 12.09 -5.68
N ALA A 146 -0.50 12.02 -4.79
CA ALA A 146 -1.87 12.41 -5.14
C ALA A 146 -1.94 13.87 -5.61
N ARG A 147 -1.32 14.80 -4.87
CA ARG A 147 -1.24 16.22 -5.25
C ARG A 147 -0.49 16.43 -6.56
N GLU A 148 0.71 15.87 -6.70
CA GLU A 148 1.57 16.03 -7.88
C GLU A 148 0.91 15.50 -9.17
N THR A 149 0.18 14.40 -9.06
CA THR A 149 -0.43 13.75 -10.22
C THR A 149 -1.86 14.20 -10.47
N GLY A 150 -2.51 14.88 -9.52
CA GLY A 150 -3.94 15.17 -9.54
C GLY A 150 -4.81 13.90 -9.42
N ALA A 151 -4.28 12.82 -8.84
CA ALA A 151 -5.07 11.62 -8.56
C ALA A 151 -5.99 11.87 -7.36
N GLY A 152 -7.09 11.13 -7.28
CA GLY A 152 -7.96 11.17 -6.11
C GLY A 152 -7.24 10.72 -4.85
N LEU A 153 -7.68 11.20 -3.69
CA LEU A 153 -7.12 10.85 -2.40
C LEU A 153 -8.24 10.54 -1.39
N VAL A 154 -8.18 9.34 -0.81
CA VAL A 154 -8.86 9.03 0.44
C VAL A 154 -7.81 9.03 1.54
N ASP A 155 -7.79 10.09 2.33
CA ASP A 155 -6.85 10.20 3.45
C ASP A 155 -7.35 9.43 4.68
N PHE A 156 -7.40 8.11 4.54
CA PHE A 156 -7.95 7.21 5.55
C PHE A 156 -7.15 7.23 6.85
N GLU A 157 -5.84 7.48 6.81
CA GLU A 157 -5.02 7.67 8.00
C GLU A 157 -5.43 8.90 8.80
N ALA A 158 -5.70 10.04 8.16
CA ALA A 158 -6.20 11.22 8.85
C ALA A 158 -7.59 10.97 9.48
N VAL A 159 -8.50 10.32 8.75
CA VAL A 159 -9.84 9.99 9.25
C VAL A 159 -9.77 9.05 10.45
N MET A 160 -8.96 8.00 10.37
CA MET A 160 -8.80 7.04 11.47
C MET A 160 -8.15 7.67 12.69
N ASN A 161 -7.19 8.58 12.51
CA ASN A 161 -6.59 9.33 13.60
C ASN A 161 -7.60 10.26 14.28
N ALA A 162 -8.44 10.95 13.52
CA ALA A 162 -9.48 11.82 14.04
C ALA A 162 -10.60 11.03 14.76
N ALA A 163 -10.88 9.80 14.30
CA ALA A 163 -11.87 8.90 14.90
C ALA A 163 -11.30 8.03 16.03
N ARG A 164 -10.06 8.28 16.51
CA ARG A 164 -9.44 7.46 17.56
C ARG A 164 -10.29 7.45 18.82
N THR A 165 -10.35 6.26 19.43
CA THR A 165 -11.00 6.04 20.72
C THR A 165 -9.98 5.60 21.77
N ASP A 166 -10.38 5.61 23.03
CA ASP A 166 -9.59 5.05 24.14
C ASP A 166 -9.31 3.55 23.94
N ASN A 167 -10.21 2.83 23.27
CA ASN A 167 -10.00 1.45 22.87
C ASN A 167 -9.19 1.38 21.55
N PRO A 168 -7.92 0.98 21.57
CA PRO A 168 -7.10 0.87 20.35
C PRO A 168 -7.61 -0.22 19.39
N ALA A 169 -8.33 -1.24 19.87
CA ALA A 169 -8.90 -2.30 19.03
C ALA A 169 -10.26 -1.92 18.40
N TYR A 170 -10.76 -0.68 18.60
CA TYR A 170 -12.10 -0.30 18.16
C TYR A 170 -12.33 -0.47 16.65
N TYR A 171 -11.32 -0.14 15.82
CA TYR A 171 -11.34 -0.31 14.35
C TYR A 171 -10.38 -1.39 13.83
N PHE A 172 -9.57 -1.98 14.71
CA PHE A 172 -8.39 -2.77 14.36
C PHE A 172 -8.43 -4.14 15.06
N ASN A 173 -8.08 -5.20 14.32
CA ASN A 173 -7.79 -6.52 14.87
C ASN A 173 -6.33 -6.61 15.36
N ASP A 174 -5.42 -5.93 14.67
CA ASP A 174 -4.03 -5.73 15.08
C ASP A 174 -3.56 -4.34 14.62
N PHE A 175 -2.27 -4.02 14.75
CA PHE A 175 -1.77 -2.67 14.45
C PHE A 175 -1.99 -2.18 13.00
N VAL A 176 -2.38 -3.02 12.03
CA VAL A 176 -2.63 -2.63 10.62
C VAL A 176 -3.89 -3.24 10.01
N HIS A 177 -4.36 -4.39 10.49
CA HIS A 177 -5.53 -5.07 9.94
C HIS A 177 -6.82 -4.58 10.62
N PHE A 178 -7.82 -4.26 9.82
CA PHE A 178 -9.09 -3.72 10.31
C PHE A 178 -10.05 -4.81 10.75
N ASN A 179 -10.88 -4.48 11.73
CA ASN A 179 -12.10 -5.25 12.00
C ASN A 179 -13.24 -4.79 11.07
N ALA A 180 -14.44 -5.35 11.25
CA ALA A 180 -15.60 -5.00 10.42
C ALA A 180 -15.96 -3.50 10.46
N ARG A 181 -15.73 -2.81 11.58
CA ARG A 181 -15.99 -1.37 11.72
C ARG A 181 -15.01 -0.56 10.88
N GLY A 182 -13.72 -0.88 10.94
CA GLY A 182 -12.69 -0.18 10.15
C GLY A 182 -12.89 -0.38 8.65
N HIS A 183 -13.26 -1.59 8.22
CA HIS A 183 -13.64 -1.85 6.83
C HIS A 183 -14.89 -1.08 6.39
N ARG A 184 -15.91 -0.98 7.26
CA ARG A 184 -17.13 -0.20 6.97
C ARG A 184 -16.82 1.29 6.78
N LEU A 185 -15.99 1.86 7.65
CA LEU A 185 -15.57 3.26 7.54
C LEU A 185 -14.84 3.53 6.21
N LEU A 186 -13.91 2.67 5.80
CA LEU A 186 -13.26 2.81 4.49
C LEU A 186 -14.25 2.69 3.33
N ALA A 187 -15.20 1.76 3.41
CA ALA A 187 -16.22 1.60 2.38
C ALA A 187 -17.08 2.86 2.24
N ASP A 188 -17.47 3.50 3.35
CA ASP A 188 -18.22 4.74 3.36
C ASP A 188 -17.44 5.89 2.70
N LEU A 189 -16.13 6.00 2.98
CA LEU A 189 -15.24 6.98 2.34
C LEU A 189 -15.09 6.78 0.83
N LEU A 190 -15.26 5.55 0.33
CA LEU A 190 -15.15 5.23 -1.09
C LEU A 190 -16.44 5.47 -1.88
N LYS A 191 -17.61 5.56 -1.22
CA LYS A 191 -18.91 5.76 -1.90
C LYS A 191 -18.93 6.99 -2.83
N PRO A 192 -18.42 8.18 -2.45
CA PRO A 192 -18.41 9.33 -3.35
C PRO A 192 -17.58 9.11 -4.62
N TRP A 193 -16.45 8.40 -4.51
CA TRP A 193 -15.59 8.06 -5.66
C TRP A 193 -16.27 7.09 -6.62
N VAL A 194 -17.02 6.12 -6.10
CA VAL A 194 -17.82 5.19 -6.91
C VAL A 194 -18.94 5.92 -7.64
N ALA A 195 -19.60 6.90 -6.99
CA ALA A 195 -20.62 7.72 -7.64
C ALA A 195 -20.02 8.58 -8.78
N CYS A 196 -18.91 9.27 -8.49
CA CYS A 196 -18.19 10.12 -9.44
C CYS A 196 -17.71 9.33 -10.67
N ALA A 197 -17.13 8.14 -10.46
CA ALA A 197 -16.69 7.27 -11.55
C ALA A 197 -17.84 6.77 -12.45
N ASN A 198 -19.08 6.76 -11.96
CA ASN A 198 -20.25 6.38 -12.74
C ASN A 198 -20.91 7.54 -13.49
N GLY A 199 -20.27 8.71 -13.57
CA GLY A 199 -20.82 9.87 -14.28
C GLY A 199 -21.97 10.56 -13.55
N ARG A 200 -22.21 10.22 -12.28
CA ARG A 200 -23.09 11.02 -11.41
C ARG A 200 -22.27 12.23 -10.95
N PRO A 201 -22.80 13.47 -11.09
CA PRO A 201 -22.07 14.64 -10.65
C PRO A 201 -21.75 14.46 -9.16
N PRO A 202 -20.48 14.60 -8.76
CA PRO A 202 -20.12 14.53 -7.36
C PRO A 202 -20.65 15.79 -6.69
N LEU A 203 -21.33 15.63 -5.56
CA LEU A 203 -21.49 16.70 -4.58
C LEU A 203 -20.10 17.25 -4.24
N ALA A 204 -19.68 18.33 -4.91
CA ALA A 204 -18.50 19.18 -4.66
C ALA A 204 -17.09 18.53 -4.48
N LEU A 205 -16.95 17.20 -4.42
CA LEU A 205 -15.77 16.54 -3.84
C LEU A 205 -14.73 16.03 -4.84
N CYS A 206 -15.02 15.96 -6.15
CA CYS A 206 -14.03 15.41 -7.10
C CYS A 206 -12.94 16.41 -7.54
N ARG A 207 -12.90 17.66 -7.03
CA ARG A 207 -11.85 18.62 -7.41
C ARG A 207 -11.29 19.53 -6.31
N SER A 208 -11.75 19.47 -5.06
CA SER A 208 -11.11 20.27 -4.01
C SER A 208 -10.06 19.44 -3.27
N GLY A 209 -8.81 19.59 -3.71
CA GLY A 209 -7.70 19.51 -2.76
C GLY A 209 -8.04 20.40 -1.57
N THR A 210 -7.81 19.88 -0.37
CA THR A 210 -7.92 20.60 0.90
C THR A 210 -7.29 21.98 0.75
N LYS A 211 -8.11 23.03 0.69
CA LYS A 211 -7.67 24.37 1.07
C LYS A 211 -7.39 24.29 2.56
N THR A 212 -6.14 24.03 2.92
CA THR A 212 -5.63 24.42 4.22
C THR A 212 -5.58 25.94 4.20
N ASN A 213 -6.46 26.57 4.99
CA ASN A 213 -6.24 27.94 5.42
C ASN A 213 -4.97 27.92 6.27
N ASP A 214 -3.91 28.54 5.78
CA ASP A 214 -2.87 29.08 6.65
C ASP A 214 -3.26 30.52 7.01
N PRO A 215 -2.98 30.97 8.25
CA PRO A 215 -3.21 32.34 8.70
C PRO A 215 -2.34 33.37 7.98
#